data_AF-A0A8D3CL96-F1
#
_entry.id   AF-A0A8D3CL96-F1
#
_cell.length_a   1.000
_cell.length_b   1.000
_cell.length_c   1.000
_cell.angle_alpha   90.00
_cell.angle_beta   90.00
_cell.angle_gamma   90.00
#
_symmetry.space_group_name_H-M   'P 1'
#
loop_
_entity.id
_entity.type
_entity.pdbx_description
1 polymer ?
#
loop_
_entity_poly.entity_id
_entity_poly.type
_entity_poly.pdbx_seq_one_letter_code
_entity_poly.pdbx_strand_id
1 'polypeptide(L)'
;MQSAKIKIIKNRTFISHLVSFYSHTELRKLVLHLDLNNTILVSDAITGQGTVAALDYFLTTVTWGKMGKHGNGTRTASHTHTRHNRTRDLFSSCSVGHNSYSELSVKGEDGRLYHWILPSFFQLLKDLVQDGREFAIVFRTFGSDLPRALRAVSRALNEGAHPLFPDLADLKISVNMSPGKIRCSKRGIVLSRVEDHVSTRDGERGLYQYLSSVQGLGGFQDHFDWWASNTFSIRGGKPLWVDPFDQHVQHIFIDDNIRMNDEDTIVQPKVFLDPGGSETRLACTFELYDITLVQNNLLRAISDLNYFTERVHICLENYERNLQQGAG
;
A
#
# COMPACT_ATOMS: atom_id res chain seq x y z
N MET A 1 -10.00 -16.17 -18.07
CA MET A 1 -10.01 -16.53 -16.63
C MET A 1 -9.16 -17.78 -16.43
N GLN A 2 -7.86 -17.60 -16.24
CA GLN A 2 -6.95 -18.65 -15.76
C GLN A 2 -6.35 -18.12 -14.46
N SER A 3 -6.54 -18.87 -13.37
CA SER A 3 -5.99 -18.57 -12.05
C SER A 3 -4.46 -18.55 -12.13
N ALA A 4 -3.84 -17.43 -11.77
CA ALA A 4 -2.39 -17.31 -11.67
C ALA A 4 -1.93 -18.15 -10.47
N LYS A 5 -1.23 -19.25 -10.75
CA LYS A 5 -0.71 -20.15 -9.71
C LYS A 5 0.64 -19.62 -9.26
N ILE A 6 0.75 -19.25 -7.98
CA ILE A 6 2.05 -19.28 -7.31
C ILE A 6 2.46 -20.75 -7.31
N LYS A 7 3.42 -21.12 -8.16
CA LYS A 7 3.95 -22.49 -8.19
C LYS A 7 4.76 -22.72 -6.90
N ILE A 8 4.09 -23.22 -5.86
CA ILE A 8 4.76 -23.81 -4.71
C ILE A 8 5.38 -25.12 -5.19
N ILE A 9 6.70 -25.22 -5.11
CA ILE A 9 7.44 -26.44 -5.45
C ILE A 9 7.13 -27.48 -4.37
N LYS A 10 6.66 -28.65 -4.82
CA LYS A 10 6.28 -29.76 -3.95
C LYS A 10 7.53 -30.34 -3.27
N ASN A 11 7.58 -30.28 -1.93
CA ASN A 11 8.41 -31.20 -1.15
C ASN A 11 7.50 -32.21 -0.44
N ARG A 12 7.67 -33.49 -0.78
CA ARG A 12 6.90 -34.63 -0.28
C ARG A 12 7.47 -35.12 1.06
N THR A 13 6.63 -35.16 2.10
CA THR A 13 6.49 -36.12 3.23
C THR A 13 5.70 -35.39 4.33
N PHE A 14 4.64 -35.87 5.00
CA PHE A 14 4.05 -37.18 5.25
C PHE A 14 2.54 -37.01 5.60
N ILE A 15 1.79 -38.11 5.65
CA ILE A 15 0.31 -38.23 5.64
C ILE A 15 -0.38 -38.09 7.02
N SER A 16 -1.51 -37.37 6.99
CA SER A 16 -2.79 -37.41 7.77
C SER A 16 -2.87 -37.81 9.24
N HIS A 17 -3.65 -37.05 10.02
CA HIS A 17 -4.83 -37.54 10.77
C HIS A 17 -5.77 -36.36 11.11
N LEU A 18 -7.05 -36.48 10.77
CA LEU A 18 -8.15 -35.58 11.22
C LEU A 18 -8.53 -35.91 12.67
N VAL A 19 -8.82 -34.89 13.50
CA VAL A 19 -10.09 -34.68 14.24
C VAL A 19 -9.94 -33.41 15.11
N SER A 20 -10.85 -32.46 14.88
CA SER A 20 -11.39 -31.44 15.79
C SER A 20 -10.55 -31.06 17.02
N PHE A 21 -9.75 -30.01 16.88
CA PHE A 21 -9.62 -28.97 17.89
C PHE A 21 -9.94 -27.65 17.20
N TYR A 22 -10.87 -26.86 17.76
CA TYR A 22 -10.83 -25.41 17.59
C TYR A 22 -9.51 -24.96 18.24
N SER A 23 -8.41 -25.13 17.52
CA SER A 23 -7.19 -24.40 17.83
C SER A 23 -7.50 -22.97 17.43
N HIS A 24 -7.26 -22.03 18.34
CA HIS A 24 -7.02 -20.65 17.94
C HIS A 24 -5.83 -20.71 16.97
N THR A 25 -6.09 -20.89 15.67
CA THR A 25 -5.10 -20.59 14.66
C THR A 25 -4.93 -19.09 14.74
N GLU A 26 -3.92 -18.66 15.49
CA GLU A 26 -3.50 -17.27 15.59
C GLU A 26 -3.55 -16.65 14.20
N LEU A 27 -4.36 -15.61 14.05
CA LEU A 27 -4.54 -14.93 12.78
C LEU A 27 -3.17 -14.41 12.35
N ARG A 28 -2.74 -14.74 11.11
CA ARG A 28 -1.49 -14.21 10.55
C ARG A 28 -1.39 -12.71 10.77
N LYS A 29 -0.28 -12.24 11.30
CA LYS A 29 0.04 -10.83 11.34
C LYS A 29 -0.02 -10.26 9.94
N LEU A 30 -0.64 -9.09 9.81
CA LEU A 30 -0.77 -8.39 8.54
C LEU A 30 0.22 -7.22 8.47
N VAL A 31 1.08 -7.21 7.46
CA VAL A 31 1.96 -6.07 7.17
C VAL A 31 1.49 -5.39 5.89
N LEU A 32 0.83 -4.24 6.03
CA LEU A 32 0.35 -3.44 4.89
C LEU A 32 1.40 -2.43 4.46
N HIS A 33 1.86 -2.56 3.22
CA HIS A 33 2.70 -1.58 2.54
C HIS A 33 1.78 -0.66 1.75
N LEU A 34 1.66 0.60 2.17
CA LEU A 34 0.79 1.56 1.50
C LEU A 34 1.63 2.63 0.83
N ASP A 35 1.45 2.83 -0.46
CA ASP A 35 1.93 4.07 -1.06
C ASP A 35 1.20 5.30 -0.48
N LEU A 36 1.83 6.46 -0.58
CA LEU A 36 1.25 7.71 -0.12
C LEU A 36 0.45 8.43 -1.23
N ASN A 37 1.12 8.84 -2.30
CA ASN A 37 0.57 9.80 -3.27
C ASN A 37 -0.38 9.08 -4.23
N ASN A 38 -1.57 9.64 -4.47
CA ASN A 38 -2.66 8.99 -5.22
C ASN A 38 -3.13 7.64 -4.65
N THR A 39 -2.68 7.29 -3.44
CA THR A 39 -3.12 6.10 -2.72
C THR A 39 -3.95 6.48 -1.50
N ILE A 40 -3.33 7.07 -0.47
CA ILE A 40 -4.04 7.60 0.71
C ILE A 40 -4.05 9.14 0.76
N LEU A 41 -3.30 9.79 -0.13
CA LEU A 41 -3.23 11.25 -0.31
C LEU A 41 -3.76 11.63 -1.69
N VAL A 42 -4.53 12.71 -1.78
CA VAL A 42 -5.05 13.25 -3.05
C VAL A 42 -4.06 14.21 -3.73
N SER A 43 -3.07 14.73 -3.01
CA SER A 43 -2.10 15.71 -3.53
C SER A 43 -0.68 15.14 -3.58
N ASP A 44 0.01 15.33 -4.70
CA ASP A 44 1.41 14.94 -4.88
C ASP A 44 2.35 16.14 -4.69
N ALA A 45 3.26 16.08 -3.70
CA ALA A 45 4.26 17.13 -3.50
C ALA A 45 5.33 17.18 -4.60
N ILE A 46 5.45 16.13 -5.43
CA ILE A 46 6.44 16.06 -6.52
C ILE A 46 6.03 16.95 -7.70
N THR A 47 4.74 17.06 -8.01
CA THR A 47 4.23 17.94 -9.07
C THR A 47 3.99 19.38 -8.61
N GLY A 48 4.02 19.65 -7.30
CA GLY A 48 3.73 20.98 -6.74
C GLY A 48 2.29 21.45 -6.95
N GLN A 49 1.38 20.54 -7.35
CA GLN A 49 -0.02 20.83 -7.62
C GLN A 49 -0.84 20.82 -6.33
N GLY A 50 -1.80 21.76 -6.21
CA GLY A 50 -2.77 21.74 -5.11
C GLY A 50 -3.82 20.64 -5.30
N THR A 51 -4.70 20.46 -4.32
CA THR A 51 -5.67 19.34 -4.30
C THR A 51 -6.61 19.34 -5.49
N VAL A 52 -7.05 20.52 -5.97
CA VAL A 52 -7.96 20.62 -7.11
C VAL A 52 -7.21 20.28 -8.38
N ALA A 53 -6.00 20.82 -8.59
CA ALA A 53 -5.19 20.48 -9.75
C ALA A 53 -4.77 19.00 -9.77
N ALA A 54 -4.49 18.40 -8.61
CA ALA A 54 -4.15 16.98 -8.51
C ALA A 54 -5.36 16.09 -8.83
N LEU A 55 -6.57 16.44 -8.36
CA LEU A 55 -7.79 15.73 -8.72
C LEU A 55 -8.15 15.94 -10.20
N ASP A 56 -8.03 17.16 -10.73
CA ASP A 56 -8.24 17.46 -12.14
C ASP A 56 -7.25 16.68 -13.01
N TYR A 57 -5.96 16.67 -12.65
CA TYR A 57 -4.94 15.87 -13.31
C TYR A 57 -5.30 14.39 -13.28
N PHE A 58 -5.64 13.85 -12.10
CA PHE A 58 -6.09 12.47 -11.98
C PHE A 58 -7.30 12.20 -12.89
N LEU A 59 -8.33 13.06 -12.88
CA LEU A 59 -9.48 12.97 -13.76
C LEU A 59 -9.07 13.00 -15.23
N THR A 60 -8.07 13.80 -15.61
CA THR A 60 -7.54 13.78 -16.99
C THR A 60 -6.88 12.45 -17.35
N THR A 61 -6.23 11.76 -16.41
CA THR A 61 -5.62 10.43 -16.66
C THR A 61 -6.67 9.34 -16.89
N VAL A 62 -7.89 9.52 -16.37
CA VAL A 62 -9.02 8.60 -16.54
C VAL A 62 -10.03 9.09 -17.61
N THR A 63 -9.73 10.18 -18.33
CA THR A 63 -10.56 10.62 -19.46
C THR A 63 -10.36 9.73 -20.69
N TRP A 64 -11.43 9.53 -21.45
CA TRP A 64 -11.58 8.51 -22.51
C TRP A 64 -10.78 8.75 -23.81
N GLY A 65 -9.86 9.73 -23.82
CA GLY A 65 -9.02 9.99 -24.98
C GLY A 65 -8.15 11.25 -24.83
N LYS A 66 -6.99 11.23 -25.50
CA LYS A 66 -6.08 12.38 -25.61
C LYS A 66 -6.20 12.96 -27.02
N MET A 67 -6.52 14.25 -27.15
CA MET A 67 -6.50 14.92 -28.45
C MET A 67 -5.05 15.21 -28.87
N GLY A 68 -4.65 14.72 -30.05
CA GLY A 68 -3.38 15.11 -30.65
C GLY A 68 -3.40 16.57 -31.11
N LYS A 69 -2.21 17.18 -31.26
CA LYS A 69 -2.02 18.57 -31.72
C LYS A 69 -2.66 18.87 -33.10
N HIS A 70 -3.09 17.84 -33.83
CA HIS A 70 -3.72 17.93 -35.15
C HIS A 70 -5.15 17.36 -35.20
N GLY A 71 -5.84 17.20 -34.06
CA GLY A 71 -7.25 16.78 -34.03
C GLY A 71 -7.50 15.28 -34.22
N ASN A 72 -6.47 14.47 -34.46
CA ASN A 72 -6.61 13.00 -34.43
C ASN A 72 -6.56 12.51 -32.98
N GLY A 73 -7.70 12.02 -32.48
CA GLY A 73 -7.81 11.38 -31.16
C GLY A 73 -7.58 9.88 -31.26
N THR A 74 -6.89 9.30 -30.27
CA THR A 74 -6.80 7.84 -30.09
C THR A 74 -7.64 7.43 -28.87
N ARG A 75 -8.48 6.40 -29.06
CA ARG A 75 -9.23 5.77 -27.96
C ARG A 75 -8.29 4.90 -27.15
N THR A 76 -8.19 5.16 -25.85
CA THR A 76 -7.62 4.19 -24.90
C THR A 76 -8.73 3.23 -24.47
N ALA A 77 -8.45 1.93 -24.52
CA ALA A 77 -9.44 0.89 -24.30
C ALA A 77 -9.72 0.63 -22.80
N SER A 78 -10.99 0.34 -22.50
CA SER A 78 -11.59 -0.32 -21.30
C SER A 78 -11.49 0.39 -19.94
N HIS A 79 -12.55 0.60 -19.13
CA HIS A 79 -13.88 -0.02 -19.05
C HIS A 79 -14.99 0.96 -18.61
N THR A 80 -16.21 0.65 -19.06
CA THR A 80 -17.50 1.30 -18.83
C THR A 80 -18.27 0.70 -17.64
N HIS A 81 -18.79 1.52 -16.72
CA HIS A 81 -20.23 1.81 -16.59
C HIS A 81 -20.56 2.70 -15.36
N THR A 82 -21.59 3.52 -15.56
CA THR A 82 -22.09 4.65 -14.78
C THR A 82 -23.16 4.27 -13.74
N ARG A 83 -23.19 4.96 -12.58
CA ARG A 83 -24.39 5.70 -12.09
C ARG A 83 -24.16 6.54 -10.81
N HIS A 84 -24.52 7.82 -10.97
CA HIS A 84 -25.14 8.81 -10.07
C HIS A 84 -24.57 9.20 -8.70
N ASN A 85 -24.15 10.47 -8.67
CA ASN A 85 -24.52 11.54 -7.72
C ASN A 85 -24.50 11.22 -6.22
N ARG A 86 -23.35 11.50 -5.60
CA ARG A 86 -23.21 12.18 -4.29
C ARG A 86 -21.75 12.60 -4.09
N THR A 87 -21.31 13.66 -4.78
CA THR A 87 -19.95 14.22 -4.59
C THR A 87 -19.95 15.62 -4.00
N ARG A 88 -21.13 16.15 -3.60
CA ARG A 88 -21.23 17.49 -3.00
C ARG A 88 -21.07 17.52 -1.48
N ASP A 89 -21.12 16.38 -0.79
CA ASP A 89 -21.08 16.34 0.69
C ASP A 89 -19.77 15.77 1.28
N LEU A 90 -18.79 15.39 0.45
CA LEU A 90 -17.50 14.83 0.92
C LEU A 90 -16.45 15.91 1.26
N PHE A 91 -16.71 17.17 0.88
CA PHE A 91 -15.82 18.30 1.15
C PHE A 91 -16.52 19.31 2.06
N SER A 92 -16.60 19.00 3.35
CA SER A 92 -17.01 20.00 4.34
C SER A 92 -15.91 21.05 4.49
N SER A 93 -16.18 22.29 4.06
CA SER A 93 -15.30 23.42 4.36
C SER A 93 -15.40 23.76 5.85
N CYS A 94 -14.39 23.38 6.63
CA CYS A 94 -14.26 23.87 8.00
C CYS A 94 -13.73 25.30 7.97
N SER A 95 -14.51 26.24 8.52
CA SER A 95 -14.00 27.56 8.89
C SER A 95 -13.76 27.54 10.40
N VAL A 96 -12.53 27.83 10.85
CA VAL A 96 -12.11 28.30 12.20
C VAL A 96 -10.60 28.01 12.44
N GLY A 97 -9.90 28.95 13.10
CA GLY A 97 -8.74 28.68 13.97
C GLY A 97 -7.36 28.52 13.33
N HIS A 98 -6.66 29.64 13.14
CA HIS A 98 -5.31 29.73 12.56
C HIS A 98 -4.23 29.24 13.54
N ASN A 99 -3.94 27.93 13.63
CA ASN A 99 -2.57 27.39 13.89
C ASN A 99 -2.46 25.87 14.17
N SER A 100 -3.54 25.10 14.38
CA SER A 100 -3.41 23.67 14.75
C SER A 100 -3.62 22.66 13.61
N TYR A 101 -4.22 23.01 12.46
CA TYR A 101 -4.64 22.02 11.44
C TYR A 101 -3.75 21.93 10.18
N SER A 102 -2.63 22.65 10.11
CA SER A 102 -1.79 22.71 8.89
C SER A 102 -1.20 21.36 8.45
N GLU A 103 -1.06 20.41 9.36
CA GLU A 103 -0.49 19.10 9.05
C GLU A 103 -1.52 18.08 8.55
N LEU A 104 -2.78 18.20 9.01
CA LEU A 104 -3.91 17.36 8.61
C LEU A 104 -4.63 17.88 7.37
N SER A 105 -4.27 19.08 6.93
CA SER A 105 -4.92 19.76 5.82
C SER A 105 -3.92 20.25 4.78
N VAL A 106 -4.43 20.46 3.57
CA VAL A 106 -3.73 21.08 2.45
C VAL A 106 -4.58 22.24 1.93
N LYS A 107 -3.93 23.35 1.60
CA LYS A 107 -4.63 24.51 1.07
C LYS A 107 -4.84 24.32 -0.43
N GLY A 108 -6.10 24.34 -0.85
CA GLY A 108 -6.48 24.31 -2.26
C GLY A 108 -6.25 25.66 -2.94
N GLU A 109 -6.35 25.62 -4.26
CA GLU A 109 -6.20 26.78 -5.14
C GLU A 109 -7.28 27.84 -4.91
N ASP A 110 -8.45 27.43 -4.41
CA ASP A 110 -9.55 28.30 -3.98
C ASP A 110 -9.31 28.98 -2.62
N GLY A 111 -8.15 28.72 -2.00
CA GLY A 111 -7.74 29.24 -0.71
C GLY A 111 -8.34 28.51 0.49
N ARG A 112 -9.20 27.50 0.30
CA ARG A 112 -9.79 26.70 1.38
C ARG A 112 -8.83 25.60 1.83
N LEU A 113 -9.09 25.06 3.03
CA LEU A 113 -8.36 23.92 3.58
C LEU A 113 -9.15 22.64 3.32
N TYR A 114 -8.46 21.62 2.82
CA TYR A 114 -8.98 20.29 2.55
C TYR A 114 -8.25 19.27 3.41
N HIS A 115 -8.94 18.22 3.85
CA HIS A 115 -8.28 17.10 4.53
C HIS A 115 -7.26 16.43 3.60
N TRP A 116 -6.06 16.16 4.14
CA TRP A 116 -4.94 15.70 3.33
C TRP A 116 -4.92 14.18 3.14
N ILE A 117 -5.32 13.42 4.16
CA ILE A 117 -5.42 11.95 4.14
C ILE A 117 -6.88 11.53 3.93
N LEU A 118 -7.09 10.49 3.12
CA LEU A 118 -8.41 9.98 2.81
C LEU A 118 -9.12 9.39 4.06
N PRO A 119 -10.45 9.58 4.19
CA PRO A 119 -11.22 9.02 5.30
C PRO A 119 -11.22 7.49 5.30
N SER A 120 -11.18 6.84 4.15
CA SER A 120 -11.14 5.37 4.04
C SER A 120 -9.88 4.75 4.65
N PHE A 121 -8.77 5.49 4.73
CA PHE A 121 -7.58 5.04 5.44
C PHE A 121 -7.81 5.02 6.95
N PHE A 122 -8.47 6.04 7.51
CA PHE A 122 -8.78 6.04 8.95
C PHE A 122 -9.82 5.00 9.31
N GLN A 123 -10.80 4.74 8.42
CA GLN A 123 -11.72 3.62 8.59
C GLN A 123 -10.99 2.28 8.62
N LEU A 124 -10.03 2.05 7.71
CA LEU A 124 -9.20 0.85 7.72
C LEU A 124 -8.51 0.63 9.09
N LEU A 125 -8.00 1.69 9.72
CA LEU A 125 -7.38 1.55 11.06
C LEU A 125 -8.39 1.06 12.11
N LYS A 126 -9.60 1.60 12.09
CA LYS A 126 -10.68 1.19 13.00
C LYS A 126 -11.06 -0.28 12.77
N ASP A 127 -11.23 -0.66 11.52
CA ASP A 127 -11.62 -2.02 11.14
C ASP A 127 -10.53 -3.03 11.51
N LEU A 128 -9.25 -2.72 11.28
CA LEU A 128 -8.13 -3.59 11.65
C LEU A 128 -8.02 -3.82 13.16
N VAL A 129 -8.26 -2.78 13.97
CA VAL A 129 -8.29 -2.89 15.44
C VAL A 129 -9.51 -3.70 15.89
N GLN A 130 -10.67 -3.46 15.29
CA GLN A 130 -11.91 -4.18 15.59
C GLN A 130 -11.81 -5.67 15.22
N ASP A 131 -11.13 -6.00 14.12
CA ASP A 131 -10.86 -7.37 13.68
C ASP A 131 -9.96 -8.15 14.66
N GLY A 132 -9.29 -7.45 15.60
CA GLY A 132 -8.44 -8.07 16.63
C GLY A 132 -7.19 -8.77 16.07
N ARG A 133 -6.84 -8.52 14.80
CA ARG A 133 -5.66 -9.09 14.14
C ARG A 133 -4.43 -8.24 14.45
N GLU A 134 -3.28 -8.87 14.72
CA GLU A 134 -2.01 -8.13 14.77
C GLU A 134 -1.69 -7.53 13.40
N PHE A 135 -1.41 -6.23 13.35
CA PHE A 135 -1.04 -5.58 12.09
C PHE A 135 0.07 -4.54 12.27
N ALA A 136 0.71 -4.23 11.15
CA ALA A 136 1.54 -3.05 10.99
C ALA A 136 1.30 -2.41 9.64
N ILE A 137 1.46 -1.09 9.56
CA ILE A 137 1.37 -0.34 8.30
C ILE A 137 2.72 0.33 8.05
N VAL A 138 3.27 0.04 6.88
CA VAL A 138 4.52 0.59 6.37
C VAL A 138 4.18 1.52 5.20
N PHE A 139 4.21 2.81 5.44
CA PHE A 139 4.13 3.79 4.36
C PHE A 139 5.36 3.69 3.46
N ARG A 140 5.12 3.67 2.16
CA ARG A 140 6.14 3.58 1.10
C ARG A 140 5.97 4.81 0.23
N THR A 141 7.06 5.43 -0.20
CA THR A 141 6.99 6.57 -1.12
C THR A 141 8.32 6.80 -1.78
N PHE A 142 8.33 7.18 -3.06
CA PHE A 142 9.52 7.72 -3.69
C PHE A 142 9.76 9.20 -3.35
N GLY A 143 8.71 9.91 -2.94
CA GLY A 143 8.71 11.34 -2.67
C GLY A 143 9.21 11.73 -1.28
N SER A 144 8.98 12.99 -0.92
CA SER A 144 9.42 13.59 0.35
C SER A 144 8.30 13.74 1.39
N ASP A 145 7.10 13.23 1.09
CA ASP A 145 5.89 13.42 1.93
C ASP A 145 5.89 12.62 3.24
N LEU A 146 6.72 11.57 3.34
CA LEU A 146 6.70 10.63 4.46
C LEU A 146 6.78 11.28 5.85
N PRO A 147 7.71 12.23 6.14
CA PRO A 147 7.76 12.85 7.47
C PRO A 147 6.48 13.61 7.82
N ARG A 148 5.84 14.26 6.84
CA ARG A 148 4.59 14.98 7.05
C ARG A 148 3.42 14.02 7.24
N ALA A 149 3.36 12.94 6.46
CA ALA A 149 2.35 11.89 6.62
C ALA A 149 2.40 11.25 8.02
N LEU A 150 3.60 10.95 8.52
CA LEU A 150 3.78 10.42 9.88
C LEU A 150 3.30 11.40 10.95
N ARG A 151 3.58 12.71 10.83
CA ARG A 151 3.08 13.73 11.76
C ARG A 151 1.56 13.84 11.71
N ALA A 152 0.98 13.90 10.52
CA ALA A 152 -0.46 13.97 10.32
C ALA A 152 -1.17 12.78 10.99
N VAL A 153 -0.71 11.56 10.72
CA VAL A 153 -1.31 10.34 11.31
C VAL A 153 -1.07 10.27 12.82
N SER A 154 0.12 10.63 13.31
CA SER A 154 0.40 10.67 14.75
C SER A 154 -0.53 11.62 15.50
N ARG A 155 -0.81 12.80 14.93
CA ARG A 155 -1.74 13.75 15.54
C ARG A 155 -3.18 13.25 15.50
N ALA A 156 -3.62 12.64 14.41
CA ALA A 156 -4.93 12.02 14.34
C ALA A 156 -5.11 10.92 15.42
N LEU A 157 -4.08 10.08 15.62
CA LEU A 157 -4.09 8.95 16.55
C LEU A 157 -3.77 9.29 18.01
N ASN A 158 -3.16 10.44 18.32
CA ASN A 158 -2.78 10.78 19.70
C ASN A 158 -3.54 11.98 20.25
N GLU A 159 -3.97 12.91 19.39
CA GLU A 159 -4.65 14.14 19.80
C GLU A 159 -6.15 14.10 19.51
N GLY A 160 -6.65 13.04 18.84
CA GLY A 160 -8.05 12.98 18.37
C GLY A 160 -8.39 14.12 17.41
N ALA A 161 -7.37 14.68 16.73
CA ALA A 161 -7.49 15.95 16.01
C ALA A 161 -8.27 15.84 14.69
N HIS A 162 -8.74 14.66 14.28
CA HIS A 162 -9.47 14.49 13.03
C HIS A 162 -11.00 14.68 13.24
N PRO A 163 -11.64 15.68 12.60
CA PRO A 163 -13.03 16.03 12.91
C PRO A 163 -14.06 14.94 12.56
N LEU A 164 -13.77 14.10 11.55
CA LEU A 164 -14.62 12.97 11.17
C LEU A 164 -14.30 11.66 11.89
N PHE A 165 -13.18 11.58 12.62
CA PHE A 165 -12.76 10.38 13.34
C PHE A 165 -12.20 10.77 14.72
N PRO A 166 -13.04 11.33 15.60
CA PRO A 166 -12.60 11.80 16.93
C PRO A 166 -12.14 10.67 17.85
N ASP A 167 -12.58 9.43 17.56
CA ASP A 167 -12.31 8.22 18.33
C ASP A 167 -11.00 7.51 17.95
N LEU A 168 -10.23 8.04 17.00
CA LEU A 168 -8.93 7.46 16.62
C LEU A 168 -7.94 7.36 17.78
N ALA A 169 -8.02 8.28 18.75
CA ALA A 169 -7.16 8.27 19.93
C ALA A 169 -7.36 7.04 20.82
N ASP A 170 -8.55 6.44 20.77
CA ASP A 170 -8.89 5.27 21.58
C ASP A 170 -8.29 3.97 21.02
N LEU A 171 -7.84 3.97 19.76
CA LEU A 171 -7.25 2.81 19.10
C LEU A 171 -5.86 2.44 19.65
N LYS A 172 -5.17 3.38 20.31
CA LYS A 172 -3.83 3.19 20.92
C LYS A 172 -2.77 2.62 19.96
N ILE A 173 -2.84 2.99 18.69
CA ILE A 173 -1.89 2.54 17.67
C ILE A 173 -0.64 3.42 17.74
N SER A 174 0.54 2.81 17.94
CA SER A 174 1.81 3.54 17.96
C SER A 174 2.26 3.99 16.57
N VAL A 175 2.81 5.19 16.46
CA VAL A 175 3.43 5.72 15.22
C VAL A 175 4.93 5.93 15.42
N ASN A 176 5.76 5.23 14.65
CA ASN A 176 7.20 5.46 14.59
C ASN A 176 7.49 6.69 13.74
N MET A 177 7.86 7.77 14.41
CA MET A 177 8.12 9.09 13.82
C MET A 177 9.46 9.19 13.08
N SER A 178 10.30 8.15 13.10
CA SER A 178 11.61 8.14 12.44
C SER A 178 11.49 7.55 11.03
N PRO A 179 11.54 8.37 9.96
CA PRO A 179 11.44 7.86 8.59
C PRO A 179 12.66 7.01 8.26
N GLY A 180 12.44 5.81 7.72
CA GLY A 180 13.50 5.00 7.16
C GLY A 180 13.76 5.30 5.68
N LYS A 181 14.79 4.66 5.13
CA LYS A 181 15.14 4.71 3.71
C LYS A 181 15.43 3.30 3.19
N ILE A 182 14.94 2.99 2.00
CA ILE A 182 15.35 1.81 1.24
C ILE A 182 16.14 2.28 0.03
N ARG A 183 17.38 1.81 -0.11
CA ARG A 183 18.30 2.18 -1.18
C ARG A 183 18.78 0.95 -1.91
N CYS A 184 18.45 0.89 -3.19
CA CYS A 184 18.85 -0.15 -4.11
C CYS A 184 20.16 0.18 -4.83
N SER A 185 20.95 -0.85 -5.13
CA SER A 185 22.17 -0.75 -5.92
C SER A 185 22.42 -2.07 -6.66
N LYS A 186 23.42 -2.12 -7.54
CA LYS A 186 23.87 -3.38 -8.16
C LYS A 186 24.38 -4.40 -7.13
N ARG A 187 24.77 -3.96 -5.93
CA ARG A 187 25.26 -4.83 -4.84
C ARG A 187 24.16 -5.35 -3.92
N GLY A 188 22.89 -5.00 -4.20
CA GLY A 188 21.75 -5.35 -3.36
C GLY A 188 21.02 -4.14 -2.80
N ILE A 189 20.08 -4.43 -1.90
CA ILE A 189 19.18 -3.46 -1.27
C ILE A 189 19.62 -3.25 0.17
N VAL A 190 19.58 -2.00 0.63
CA VAL A 190 19.84 -1.62 2.02
C VAL A 190 18.63 -0.88 2.56
N LEU A 191 18.09 -1.37 3.68
CA LEU A 191 17.14 -0.65 4.51
C LEU A 191 17.89 -0.02 5.68
N SER A 192 17.62 1.25 5.93
CA SER A 192 18.18 1.99 7.06
C SER A 192 17.11 2.77 7.80
N ARG A 193 17.19 2.82 9.13
CA ARG A 193 16.34 3.66 9.99
C ARG A 193 17.07 3.90 11.30
N VAL A 194 17.42 5.16 11.59
CA VAL A 194 18.18 5.53 12.79
C VAL A 194 19.45 4.67 12.88
N GLU A 195 19.54 3.73 13.82
CA GLU A 195 20.67 2.80 14.00
C GLU A 195 20.49 1.49 13.23
N ASP A 196 19.27 1.12 12.84
CA ASP A 196 18.99 -0.10 12.11
C ASP A 196 19.56 -0.04 10.69
N HIS A 197 20.34 -1.06 10.33
CA HIS A 197 20.89 -1.24 9.00
C HIS A 197 20.79 -2.72 8.60
N VAL A 198 19.94 -3.04 7.63
CA VAL A 198 19.74 -4.39 7.13
C VAL A 198 19.94 -4.39 5.62
N SER A 199 20.60 -5.41 5.08
CA SER A 199 20.91 -5.47 3.64
C SER A 199 20.75 -6.86 3.06
N THR A 200 20.59 -6.94 1.74
CA THR A 200 20.53 -8.21 1.01
C THR A 200 21.91 -8.81 0.70
N ARG A 201 23.00 -8.27 1.27
CA ARG A 201 24.36 -8.77 0.99
C ARG A 201 24.54 -10.20 1.47
N ASP A 202 23.92 -10.53 2.59
CA ASP A 202 23.97 -11.87 3.21
C ASP A 202 22.70 -12.69 2.91
N GLY A 203 21.95 -12.28 1.87
CA GLY A 203 20.68 -12.90 1.47
C GLY A 203 19.45 -12.03 1.70
N GLU A 204 18.33 -12.38 1.06
CA GLU A 204 17.10 -11.57 1.06
C GLU A 204 16.32 -11.68 2.38
N ARG A 205 16.58 -12.73 3.17
CA ARG A 205 15.81 -13.10 4.37
C ARG A 205 15.83 -12.04 5.47
N GLY A 206 16.96 -11.38 5.69
CA GLY A 206 17.09 -10.37 6.75
C GLY A 206 16.13 -9.20 6.56
N LEU A 207 15.94 -8.72 5.33
CA LEU A 207 15.00 -7.64 5.03
C LEU A 207 13.54 -8.07 5.20
N TYR A 208 13.20 -9.30 4.82
CA TYR A 208 11.89 -9.86 5.09
C TYR A 208 11.61 -9.89 6.60
N GLN A 209 12.50 -10.50 7.39
CA GLN A 209 12.35 -10.59 8.85
C GLN A 209 12.24 -9.22 9.52
N TYR A 210 13.04 -8.23 9.07
CA TYR A 210 12.95 -6.87 9.57
C TYR A 210 11.57 -6.26 9.29
N LEU A 211 11.06 -6.38 8.05
CA LEU A 211 9.75 -5.83 7.70
C LEU A 211 8.59 -6.60 8.37
N SER A 212 8.74 -7.90 8.62
CA SER A 212 7.76 -8.70 9.36
C SER A 212 7.70 -8.35 10.86
N SER A 213 8.81 -7.89 11.44
CA SER A 213 8.90 -7.55 12.86
C SER A 213 8.35 -6.15 13.19
N VAL A 214 8.15 -5.28 12.19
CA VAL A 214 7.63 -3.92 12.41
C VAL A 214 6.27 -3.94 13.11
N GLN A 215 6.02 -2.97 13.98
CA GLN A 215 4.77 -2.82 14.73
C GLN A 215 4.21 -1.41 14.55
N GLY A 216 2.88 -1.29 14.69
CA GLY A 216 2.18 -0.03 14.54
C GLY A 216 2.36 0.57 13.15
N LEU A 217 2.48 1.90 13.09
CA LEU A 217 2.63 2.65 11.84
C LEU A 217 4.05 3.20 11.71
N GLY A 218 4.60 3.17 10.51
CA GLY A 218 5.88 3.82 10.19
C GLY A 218 6.06 3.87 8.69
N GLY A 219 7.25 4.22 8.21
CA GLY A 219 7.47 4.15 6.76
C GLY A 219 8.91 4.28 6.31
N PHE A 220 9.08 4.11 5.00
CA PHE A 220 10.35 4.17 4.32
C PHE A 220 10.23 4.94 3.02
N GLN A 221 11.17 5.85 2.79
CA GLN A 221 11.36 6.45 1.47
C GLN A 221 12.12 5.47 0.58
N ASP A 222 11.55 5.12 -0.57
CA ASP A 222 12.14 4.27 -1.60
C ASP A 222 13.13 5.03 -2.50
N HIS A 223 13.82 4.29 -3.37
CA HIS A 223 14.93 4.80 -4.16
C HIS A 223 14.48 5.27 -5.56
N PHE A 224 13.97 6.50 -5.67
CA PHE A 224 13.46 7.03 -6.94
C PHE A 224 14.53 7.02 -8.06
N ASP A 225 15.73 7.52 -7.77
CA ASP A 225 16.81 7.60 -8.75
C ASP A 225 17.18 6.21 -9.31
N TRP A 226 17.12 5.18 -8.47
CA TRP A 226 17.31 3.81 -8.91
C TRP A 226 16.20 3.35 -9.85
N TRP A 227 14.94 3.60 -9.52
CA TRP A 227 13.81 3.26 -10.39
C TRP A 227 13.90 3.96 -11.74
N ALA A 228 14.21 5.26 -11.76
CA ALA A 228 14.42 6.04 -12.97
C ALA A 228 15.59 5.51 -13.81
N SER A 229 16.72 5.17 -13.18
CA SER A 229 17.88 4.60 -13.88
C SER A 229 17.63 3.20 -14.47
N ASN A 230 16.59 2.50 -13.98
CA ASN A 230 16.11 1.22 -14.50
C ASN A 230 14.86 1.39 -15.38
N THR A 231 14.75 2.55 -16.04
CA THR A 231 13.71 2.89 -17.03
C THR A 231 12.29 2.68 -16.51
N PHE A 232 12.05 2.96 -15.23
CA PHE A 232 10.76 2.78 -14.55
C PHE A 232 10.20 1.34 -14.61
N SER A 233 11.05 0.37 -14.91
CA SER A 233 10.65 -1.04 -15.00
C SER A 233 10.49 -1.68 -13.62
N ILE A 234 9.84 -2.85 -13.59
CA ILE A 234 9.73 -3.74 -12.43
C ILE A 234 11.09 -4.00 -11.73
N ARG A 235 12.21 -3.95 -12.46
CA ARG A 235 13.55 -4.22 -11.91
C ARG A 235 14.05 -3.11 -10.98
N GLY A 236 13.54 -1.89 -11.16
CA GLY A 236 13.87 -0.73 -10.35
C GLY A 236 12.82 -0.39 -9.29
N GLY A 237 11.67 -1.09 -9.30
CA GLY A 237 10.53 -0.79 -8.45
C GLY A 237 10.82 -0.95 -6.94
N LYS A 238 9.82 -0.58 -6.13
CA LYS A 238 9.84 -0.72 -4.67
C LYS A 238 9.93 -2.21 -4.32
N PRO A 239 10.99 -2.66 -3.64
CA PRO A 239 11.12 -4.07 -3.32
C PRO A 239 10.05 -4.50 -2.31
N LEU A 240 9.48 -5.67 -2.55
CA LEU A 240 8.56 -6.37 -1.65
C LEU A 240 8.96 -7.83 -1.58
N TRP A 241 9.09 -8.37 -0.37
CA TRP A 241 9.36 -9.79 -0.15
C TRP A 241 8.09 -10.52 0.26
N VAL A 242 7.84 -11.66 -0.38
CA VAL A 242 6.71 -12.54 -0.09
C VAL A 242 7.27 -13.92 0.24
N ASP A 243 6.98 -14.39 1.45
CA ASP A 243 7.30 -15.76 1.85
C ASP A 243 6.02 -16.61 1.87
N PRO A 244 5.80 -17.48 0.88
CA PRO A 244 4.63 -18.38 0.88
C PRO A 244 4.73 -19.47 1.96
N PHE A 245 5.90 -19.65 2.59
CA PHE A 245 6.13 -20.64 3.65
C PHE A 245 5.93 -20.07 5.05
N ASP A 246 5.84 -18.75 5.21
CA ASP A 246 5.58 -18.11 6.49
C ASP A 246 4.08 -18.25 6.83
N GLN A 247 3.81 -19.03 7.88
CA GLN A 247 2.45 -19.27 8.36
C GLN A 247 1.96 -18.21 9.34
N HIS A 248 2.79 -17.23 9.70
CA HIS A 248 2.54 -16.24 10.74
C HIS A 248 2.40 -14.82 10.19
N VAL A 249 2.97 -14.50 9.02
CA VAL A 249 2.94 -13.12 8.48
C VAL A 249 2.51 -13.09 7.01
N GLN A 250 1.57 -12.20 6.69
CA GLN A 250 1.18 -11.88 5.31
C GLN A 250 1.49 -10.41 5.01
N HIS A 251 2.13 -10.16 3.88
CA HIS A 251 2.37 -8.81 3.37
C HIS A 251 1.40 -8.48 2.24
N ILE A 252 0.82 -7.28 2.25
CA ILE A 252 0.02 -6.74 1.14
C ILE A 252 0.58 -5.38 0.76
N PHE A 253 0.76 -5.11 -0.53
CA PHE A 253 1.17 -3.82 -1.07
C PHE A 253 0.04 -3.19 -1.86
N ILE A 254 -0.33 -1.95 -1.51
CA ILE A 254 -1.35 -1.17 -2.18
C ILE A 254 -0.71 0.08 -2.78
N ASP A 255 -0.84 0.25 -4.09
CA ASP A 255 -0.26 1.35 -4.86
C ASP A 255 -1.07 1.56 -6.14
N ASP A 256 -1.31 2.80 -6.56
CA ASP A 256 -2.08 3.11 -7.77
C ASP A 256 -1.33 2.72 -9.06
N ASN A 257 0.00 2.60 -9.01
CA ASN A 257 0.88 2.28 -10.13
C ASN A 257 1.30 0.81 -10.24
N ILE A 258 0.60 -0.09 -9.52
CA ILE A 258 0.68 -1.53 -9.81
C ILE A 258 -0.03 -1.82 -11.14
N ARG A 259 0.65 -2.55 -12.03
CA ARG A 259 0.13 -2.98 -13.34
C ARG A 259 0.25 -4.49 -13.46
N MET A 260 -0.76 -5.16 -14.03
CA MET A 260 -0.82 -6.63 -14.17
C MET A 260 0.00 -7.20 -15.34
N ASN A 261 0.63 -6.36 -16.15
CA ASN A 261 1.40 -6.76 -17.33
C ASN A 261 2.92 -6.61 -17.13
N ASP A 262 3.37 -6.36 -15.90
CA ASP A 262 4.76 -6.06 -15.52
C ASP A 262 5.38 -4.79 -16.14
N GLU A 263 4.75 -4.23 -17.18
CA GLU A 263 5.15 -2.97 -17.81
C GLU A 263 4.90 -1.79 -16.88
N ASP A 264 5.94 -0.99 -16.66
CA ASP A 264 5.93 0.23 -15.84
C ASP A 264 5.33 0.05 -14.42
N THR A 265 5.33 -1.18 -13.89
CA THR A 265 4.82 -1.46 -12.55
C THR A 265 5.81 -0.99 -11.48
N ILE A 266 5.29 -0.36 -10.45
CA ILE A 266 6.08 0.33 -9.43
C ILE A 266 6.66 -0.59 -8.35
N VAL A 267 6.15 -1.82 -8.22
CA VAL A 267 6.57 -2.79 -7.18
C VAL A 267 7.43 -3.87 -7.81
N GLN A 268 8.52 -4.24 -7.13
CA GLN A 268 9.40 -5.35 -7.46
C GLN A 268 9.15 -6.53 -6.49
N PRO A 269 8.21 -7.43 -6.79
CA PRO A 269 7.88 -8.54 -5.90
C PRO A 269 8.92 -9.68 -5.99
N LYS A 270 9.45 -10.06 -4.83
CA LYS A 270 10.45 -11.12 -4.64
C LYS A 270 9.82 -12.24 -3.83
N VAL A 271 9.70 -13.43 -4.40
CA VAL A 271 9.09 -14.61 -3.76
C VAL A 271 10.19 -15.58 -3.33
N PHE A 272 10.20 -15.99 -2.05
CA PHE A 272 11.14 -16.99 -1.55
C PHE A 272 10.94 -18.34 -2.21
N LEU A 273 12.06 -19.04 -2.48
CA LEU A 273 12.05 -20.33 -3.17
C LEU A 273 11.89 -21.51 -2.22
N ASP A 274 12.43 -21.41 -1.02
CA ASP A 274 12.48 -22.49 -0.03
C ASP A 274 12.10 -22.02 1.38
N PRO A 275 11.51 -22.89 2.21
CA PRO A 275 11.23 -22.59 3.61
C PRO A 275 12.50 -22.19 4.36
N GLY A 276 12.52 -20.99 4.95
CA GLY A 276 13.68 -20.46 5.67
C GLY A 276 14.89 -20.10 4.78
N GLY A 277 14.84 -20.33 3.46
CA GLY A 277 15.93 -20.02 2.53
C GLY A 277 16.17 -18.52 2.34
N SER A 278 17.32 -18.14 1.77
CA SER A 278 17.68 -16.72 1.55
C SER A 278 17.52 -16.26 0.09
N GLU A 279 17.15 -17.17 -0.80
CA GLU A 279 17.01 -16.89 -2.23
C GLU A 279 15.56 -16.56 -2.60
N THR A 280 15.41 -15.65 -3.56
CA THR A 280 14.13 -15.24 -4.10
C THR A 280 14.15 -15.24 -5.62
N ARG A 281 12.98 -15.43 -6.24
CA ARG A 281 12.76 -15.09 -7.64
C ARG A 281 11.95 -13.81 -7.75
N LEU A 282 12.15 -13.09 -8.85
CA LEU A 282 11.21 -12.04 -9.26
C LEU A 282 9.90 -12.72 -9.71
N ALA A 283 8.78 -12.32 -9.13
CA ALA A 283 7.45 -12.76 -9.55
C ALA A 283 6.83 -11.76 -10.54
N CYS A 284 5.97 -12.25 -11.42
CA CYS A 284 5.11 -11.37 -12.22
C CYS A 284 4.01 -10.80 -11.31
N THR A 285 3.61 -9.56 -11.52
CA THR A 285 2.57 -8.91 -10.69
C THR A 285 1.23 -9.61 -10.78
N PHE A 286 0.89 -10.15 -11.96
CA PHE A 286 -0.32 -10.93 -12.18
C PHE A 286 -0.41 -12.15 -11.25
N GLU A 287 0.74 -12.76 -10.91
CA GLU A 287 0.83 -13.91 -10.01
C GLU A 287 0.35 -13.56 -8.59
N LEU A 288 0.50 -12.30 -8.20
CA LEU A 288 0.32 -11.82 -6.84
C LEU A 288 -0.86 -10.84 -6.70
N TYR A 289 -1.53 -10.52 -7.81
CA TYR A 289 -2.63 -9.58 -7.84
C TYR A 289 -3.82 -10.11 -7.04
N ASP A 290 -4.40 -9.25 -6.19
CA ASP A 290 -5.44 -9.59 -5.22
C ASP A 290 -5.05 -10.72 -4.24
N ILE A 291 -3.75 -10.98 -4.08
CA ILE A 291 -3.19 -11.92 -3.10
C ILE A 291 -2.23 -11.17 -2.16
N THR A 292 -1.25 -10.48 -2.73
CA THR A 292 -0.32 -9.59 -2.01
C THR A 292 -0.15 -8.23 -2.68
N LEU A 293 -0.68 -8.03 -3.89
CA LEU A 293 -0.61 -6.76 -4.63
C LEU A 293 -2.00 -6.25 -4.97
N VAL A 294 -2.25 -4.96 -4.72
CA VAL A 294 -3.51 -4.28 -5.01
C VAL A 294 -3.22 -3.00 -5.78
N GLN A 295 -3.75 -2.90 -7.00
CA GLN A 295 -3.81 -1.61 -7.68
C GLN A 295 -4.86 -0.73 -7.00
N ASN A 296 -4.45 0.42 -6.48
CA ASN A 296 -5.36 1.36 -5.83
C ASN A 296 -6.32 2.00 -6.84
N ASN A 297 -7.58 2.17 -6.44
CA ASN A 297 -8.57 2.97 -7.17
C ASN A 297 -8.92 4.19 -6.32
N LEU A 298 -8.26 5.32 -6.61
CA LEU A 298 -8.40 6.55 -5.84
C LEU A 298 -9.86 7.04 -5.75
N LEU A 299 -10.64 6.96 -6.84
CA LEU A 299 -12.03 7.40 -6.83
C LEU A 299 -12.88 6.55 -5.88
N ARG A 300 -12.69 5.22 -5.91
CA ARG A 300 -13.37 4.33 -4.95
C ARG A 300 -12.90 4.62 -3.53
N ALA A 301 -11.59 4.77 -3.30
CA ALA A 301 -11.04 5.11 -1.99
C ALA A 301 -11.58 6.43 -1.44
N ILE A 302 -11.93 7.39 -2.31
CA ILE A 302 -12.59 8.66 -1.94
C ILE A 302 -14.08 8.43 -1.62
N SER A 303 -14.80 7.70 -2.48
CA SER A 303 -16.27 7.59 -2.40
C SER A 303 -16.78 6.55 -1.41
N ASP A 304 -15.96 5.55 -1.10
CA ASP A 304 -16.32 4.36 -0.34
C ASP A 304 -15.40 4.25 0.87
N LEU A 305 -15.99 4.46 2.05
CA LEU A 305 -15.28 4.50 3.31
C LEU A 305 -14.62 3.15 3.63
N ASN A 306 -15.21 2.04 3.17
CA ASN A 306 -14.74 0.69 3.47
C ASN A 306 -13.78 0.14 2.41
N TYR A 307 -13.43 0.93 1.39
CA TYR A 307 -12.68 0.48 0.22
C TYR A 307 -11.41 -0.31 0.60
N PHE A 308 -10.54 0.25 1.44
CA PHE A 308 -9.29 -0.44 1.79
C PHE A 308 -9.54 -1.73 2.58
N THR A 309 -10.50 -1.72 3.50
CA THR A 309 -10.90 -2.91 4.27
C THR A 309 -11.35 -4.04 3.34
N GLU A 310 -12.22 -3.73 2.36
CA GLU A 310 -12.64 -4.70 1.34
C GLU A 310 -11.44 -5.26 0.56
N ARG A 311 -10.50 -4.42 0.13
CA ARG A 311 -9.32 -4.86 -0.62
C ARG A 311 -8.39 -5.75 0.21
N VAL A 312 -8.22 -5.44 1.49
CA VAL A 312 -7.45 -6.27 2.42
C VAL A 312 -8.12 -7.63 2.61
N HIS A 313 -9.42 -7.67 2.88
CA HIS A 313 -10.16 -8.92 3.06
C HIS A 313 -10.11 -9.81 1.82
N ILE A 314 -10.26 -9.25 0.62
CA ILE A 314 -10.08 -10.00 -0.65
C ILE A 314 -8.69 -10.67 -0.71
N CYS A 315 -7.64 -9.94 -0.35
CA CYS A 315 -6.28 -10.48 -0.34
C CYS A 315 -6.10 -11.58 0.72
N LEU A 316 -6.65 -11.42 1.92
CA LEU A 316 -6.61 -12.44 2.97
C LEU A 316 -7.30 -13.74 2.51
N GLU A 317 -8.50 -13.64 1.93
CA GLU A 317 -9.25 -14.79 1.41
C GLU A 317 -8.53 -15.49 0.25
N ASN A 318 -8.02 -14.71 -0.71
CA ASN A 318 -7.32 -15.25 -1.87
C ASN A 318 -5.97 -15.86 -1.49
N TYR A 319 -5.27 -15.31 -0.50
CA TYR A 319 -4.03 -15.88 0.02
C TYR A 319 -4.27 -17.25 0.64
N GLU A 320 -5.28 -17.38 1.50
CA GLU A 320 -5.64 -18.65 2.11
C GLU A 320 -6.06 -19.69 1.05
N ARG A 321 -6.87 -19.29 0.06
CA ARG A 321 -7.24 -20.16 -1.06
C ARG A 321 -6.03 -20.60 -1.88
N ASN A 322 -5.06 -19.70 -2.10
CA ASN A 322 -3.85 -19.99 -2.86
C ASN A 322 -2.97 -21.03 -2.14
N LEU A 323 -2.79 -20.90 -0.82
CA LEU A 323 -2.06 -21.87 0.00
C LEU A 323 -2.71 -23.26 -0.05
N GLN A 324 -4.03 -23.33 0.08
CA GLN A 324 -4.77 -24.61 0.02
C GLN A 324 -4.67 -25.29 -1.34
N GLN A 325 -4.73 -24.52 -2.44
CA GLN A 325 -4.57 -25.05 -3.79
C GLN A 325 -3.14 -25.47 -4.12
N GLY A 326 -2.14 -24.85 -3.49
CA GLY A 326 -0.73 -25.25 -3.61
C GLY A 326 -0.37 -26.51 -2.82
N ALA A 327 -1.16 -26.86 -1.79
CA ALA A 327 -1.01 -28.09 -1.00
C ALA A 327 -1.59 -29.35 -1.68
N GLY A 328 -2.33 -29.20 -2.80
CA GLY A 328 -3.02 -30.27 -3.53
C GLY A 328 -2.19 -31.07 -4.55
#